data_AF-A0A1M7YW32-F1
#
_entry.id   AF-A0A1M7YW32-F1
#
_cell.length_a   1.000
_cell.length_b   1.000
_cell.length_c   1.000
_cell.angle_alpha   90.00
_cell.angle_beta   90.00
_cell.angle_gamma   90.00
#
_symmetry.space_group_name_H-M   'P 1'
#
loop_
_entity.id
_entity.type
_entity.pdbx_description
1 polymer ?
#
loop_
_entity_poly.entity_id
_entity_poly.type
_entity_poly.pdbx_seq_one_letter_code
_entity_poly.pdbx_strand_id
1 'polypeptide(L)'
;MLNQLLGSLRRFAQLRKKEVKQGLYSSEFAASLVQSYSDSMMKGMHLVGGEAYIAAIQSEANKQCCSVCPGYQKSKKVKSKKNRIPLSGKFAEPNLNMV
;
A
#
# COMPACT_ATOMS: atom_id res chain seq x y z
N MET A 1 -20.43 8.54 9.16
CA MET A 1 -19.51 7.65 8.41
C MET A 1 -18.05 8.12 8.47
N LEU A 2 -17.70 9.33 8.04
CA LEU A 2 -16.29 9.80 8.01
C LEU A 2 -15.55 9.58 9.34
N ASN A 3 -16.14 9.99 10.47
CA ASN A 3 -15.51 9.81 11.79
C ASN A 3 -15.21 8.35 12.14
N GLN A 4 -16.02 7.39 11.67
CA GLN A 4 -15.76 5.97 11.88
C GLN A 4 -14.57 5.49 11.02
N LEU A 5 -14.49 5.94 9.77
CA LEU A 5 -13.35 5.65 8.89
C LEU A 5 -12.04 6.21 9.47
N LEU A 6 -12.05 7.48 9.88
CA LEU A 6 -10.89 8.12 10.50
C LEU A 6 -10.53 7.44 11.82
N GLY A 7 -11.52 7.07 12.63
CA GLY A 7 -11.31 6.31 13.86
C GLY A 7 -10.65 4.95 13.62
N SER A 8 -11.10 4.23 12.60
CA SER A 8 -10.52 2.94 12.19
C SER A 8 -9.07 3.10 11.74
N LEU A 9 -8.79 4.11 10.91
CA LEU A 9 -7.44 4.43 10.45
C LEU A 9 -6.48 4.78 11.60
N ARG A 10 -6.93 5.58 12.57
CA ARG A 10 -6.15 5.92 13.78
C ARG A 10 -5.82 4.69 14.61
N ARG A 11 -6.80 3.83 14.86
CA ARG A 11 -6.59 2.58 15.63
C ARG A 11 -5.60 1.67 14.92
N PHE A 12 -5.74 1.52 13.60
CA PHE A 12 -4.81 0.74 12.79
C PHE A 12 -3.38 1.30 12.88
N ALA A 13 -3.19 2.61 12.74
CA ALA A 13 -1.88 3.23 12.87
C ALA A 13 -1.27 3.12 14.27
N GLN A 14 -2.08 3.23 15.32
CA GLN A 14 -1.63 3.02 16.71
C GLN A 14 -1.11 1.60 16.92
N LEU A 15 -1.78 0.59 16.36
CA LEU A 15 -1.30 -0.79 16.40
C LEU A 15 0.05 -0.94 15.70
N ARG A 16 0.17 -0.41 14.47
CA ARG A 16 1.44 -0.42 13.73
C ARG A 16 2.57 0.28 14.49
N LYS A 17 2.29 1.39 15.17
CA LYS A 17 3.26 2.09 16.03
C LYS A 17 3.73 1.23 17.22
N LYS A 18 2.83 0.44 17.82
CA LYS A 18 3.20 -0.49 18.91
C LYS A 18 4.10 -1.61 18.39
N GLU A 19 3.81 -2.16 17.23
CA GLU A 19 4.62 -3.22 16.61
C GLU A 19 6.02 -2.73 16.24
N VAL A 20 6.16 -1.49 15.76
CA VAL A 20 7.46 -0.85 15.55
C VAL A 20 8.24 -0.73 16.85
N LYS A 21 7.59 -0.28 17.94
CA LYS A 21 8.23 -0.20 19.27
C LYS A 21 8.66 -1.56 19.81
N GLN A 22 7.96 -2.61 19.45
CA GLN A 22 8.28 -4.00 19.80
C GLN A 22 9.36 -4.62 18.88
N GLY A 23 9.79 -3.90 17.84
CA GLY A 23 10.77 -4.40 16.88
C GLY A 23 10.22 -5.44 15.89
N LEU A 24 8.89 -5.64 15.83
CA LEU A 24 8.25 -6.57 14.89
C LEU A 24 8.37 -6.09 13.44
N TYR A 25 8.29 -4.78 13.22
CA TYR A 25 8.32 -4.15 11.90
C TYR A 25 9.25 -2.93 11.89
N SER A 26 9.82 -2.65 10.72
CA SER A 26 10.45 -1.34 10.49
C SER A 26 9.40 -0.23 10.46
N SER A 27 9.79 0.98 10.86
CA SER A 27 8.91 2.15 10.85
C SER A 27 8.38 2.44 9.44
N GLU A 28 9.23 2.33 8.42
CA GLU A 28 8.87 2.52 7.01
C GLU A 28 7.83 1.51 6.53
N PHE A 29 8.02 0.22 6.84
CA PHE A 29 7.08 -0.82 6.47
C PHE A 29 5.74 -0.60 7.17
N ALA A 30 5.76 -0.32 8.47
CA ALA A 30 4.57 -0.02 9.25
C ALA A 30 3.79 1.18 8.69
N ALA A 31 4.47 2.25 8.27
CA ALA A 31 3.85 3.39 7.61
C ALA A 31 3.27 3.02 6.22
N SER A 32 3.94 2.16 5.45
CA SER A 32 3.43 1.65 4.17
C SER A 32 2.11 0.86 4.33
N LEU A 33 1.94 0.14 5.44
CA LEU A 33 0.70 -0.57 5.76
C LEU A 33 -0.43 0.42 6.05
N VAL A 34 -0.16 1.48 6.82
CA VAL A 34 -1.15 2.55 7.10
C VAL A 34 -1.57 3.22 5.80
N GLN A 35 -0.63 3.52 4.91
CA GLN A 35 -0.93 4.10 3.61
C GLN A 35 -1.79 3.16 2.76
N SER A 36 -1.42 1.88 2.66
CA SER A 36 -2.15 0.88 1.88
C SER A 36 -3.58 0.69 2.39
N TYR A 37 -3.76 0.72 3.72
CA TYR A 37 -5.08 0.66 4.34
C TYR A 37 -5.95 1.86 3.97
N SER A 38 -5.38 3.08 4.02
CA SER A 38 -6.09 4.30 3.59
C SER A 38 -6.43 4.29 2.10
N ASP A 39 -5.55 3.73 1.25
CA ASP A 39 -5.79 3.61 -0.18
C ASP A 39 -6.99 2.69 -0.46
N SER A 40 -7.13 1.60 0.29
CA SER A 40 -8.31 0.72 0.24
C SER A 40 -9.59 1.43 0.71
N MET A 41 -9.52 2.24 1.76
CA MET A 41 -10.67 3.06 2.20
C MET A 41 -11.10 4.05 1.12
N MET A 42 -10.16 4.76 0.49
CA MET A 42 -10.45 5.73 -0.57
C MET A 42 -11.05 5.05 -1.81
N LYS A 43 -10.55 3.87 -2.20
CA LYS A 43 -11.15 3.05 -3.25
C LYS A 43 -12.59 2.66 -2.89
N GLY A 44 -12.83 2.24 -1.65
CA GLY A 44 -14.17 1.93 -1.15
C GLY A 44 -15.10 3.15 -1.22
N MET A 45 -14.61 4.33 -0.85
CA MET A 45 -15.37 5.58 -0.97
C MET A 45 -15.71 5.91 -2.42
N HIS A 46 -14.78 5.70 -3.36
CA HIS A 46 -15.05 5.94 -4.78
C HIS A 46 -16.16 5.01 -5.33
N LEU A 47 -16.20 3.75 -4.88
CA LEU A 47 -17.22 2.80 -5.32
C LEU A 47 -18.65 3.14 -4.82
N VAL A 48 -18.75 3.85 -3.69
CA VAL A 48 -20.05 4.21 -3.08
C VAL A 48 -20.45 5.67 -3.31
N GLY A 49 -19.73 6.41 -4.16
CA GLY A 49 -19.99 7.84 -4.41
C GLY A 49 -19.66 8.76 -3.23
N GLY A 50 -18.64 8.40 -2.43
CA GLY A 50 -18.20 9.08 -1.22
C GLY A 50 -16.97 10.00 -1.42
N GLU A 51 -16.81 10.61 -2.59
CA GLU A 51 -15.63 11.38 -3.01
C GLU A 51 -15.27 12.52 -2.04
N ALA A 52 -16.29 13.15 -1.45
CA ALA A 52 -16.13 14.20 -0.45
C ALA A 52 -15.27 13.77 0.75
N TYR A 53 -15.18 12.47 1.03
CA TYR A 53 -14.40 11.92 2.15
C TYR A 53 -12.94 11.63 1.80
N ILE A 54 -12.59 11.54 0.52
CA ILE A 54 -11.25 11.13 0.06
C ILE A 54 -10.17 12.06 0.59
N ALA A 55 -10.37 13.38 0.48
CA ALA A 55 -9.39 14.36 0.95
C ALA A 55 -9.15 14.27 2.47
N ALA A 56 -10.21 14.05 3.25
CA ALA A 56 -10.12 13.88 4.70
C ALA A 56 -9.37 12.59 5.08
N ILE A 57 -9.67 11.48 4.40
CA ILE A 57 -8.98 10.19 4.60
C ILE A 57 -7.50 10.31 4.24
N GLN A 58 -7.16 10.92 3.11
CA GLN A 58 -5.77 11.12 2.67
C GLN A 58 -4.99 12.02 3.63
N SER A 59 -5.61 13.09 4.13
CA SER A 59 -4.99 14.00 5.11
C SER A 59 -4.72 13.29 6.44
N GLU A 60 -5.69 12.53 6.94
CA GLU A 60 -5.51 11.74 8.16
C GLU A 60 -4.44 10.65 7.97
N ALA A 61 -4.42 9.96 6.82
CA ALA A 61 -3.42 8.96 6.50
C ALA A 61 -2.01 9.54 6.56
N ASN A 62 -1.79 10.71 5.96
CA ASN A 62 -0.48 11.38 6.00
C ASN A 62 -0.04 11.69 7.44
N LYS A 63 -0.96 12.21 8.28
CA LYS A 63 -0.68 12.47 9.70
C LYS A 63 -0.30 11.18 10.44
N GLN A 64 -1.03 10.10 10.21
CA GLN A 64 -0.79 8.83 10.88
C GLN A 64 0.50 8.15 10.40
N CYS A 65 0.82 8.22 9.10
CA CYS A 65 2.09 7.74 8.56
C CYS A 65 3.29 8.47 9.21
N CYS A 66 3.24 9.80 9.31
CA CYS A 66 4.29 10.58 10.00
C CYS A 66 4.39 10.25 11.50
N SER A 67 3.28 9.87 12.15
CA SER A 67 3.26 9.44 13.56
C SER A 67 3.92 8.08 13.78
N VAL A 68 3.90 7.21 12.77
CA VAL A 68 4.53 5.88 12.79
C VAL A 68 6.00 5.98 12.36
N CYS A 69 6.29 6.77 11.33
CA CYS A 69 7.62 6.97 10.76
C CYS A 69 7.86 8.47 10.52
N PRO A 70 8.56 9.17 11.43
CA PRO A 70 8.93 10.56 11.22
C PRO A 70 9.77 10.70 9.95
N GLY A 71 9.33 11.56 9.02
CA GLY A 71 9.99 11.71 7.72
C GLY A 71 9.49 10.76 6.64
N TYR A 72 8.42 9.99 6.88
CA TYR A 72 7.77 9.20 5.84
C TYR A 72 7.31 10.09 4.69
N GLN A 73 8.12 10.15 3.64
CA GLN A 73 7.67 10.63 2.35
C GLN A 73 7.00 9.45 1.67
N LYS A 74 5.75 9.62 1.24
CA LYS A 74 5.09 8.67 0.34
C LYS A 74 5.98 8.59 -0.89
N SER A 75 6.87 7.59 -0.95
CA SER A 75 7.78 7.38 -2.06
C SER A 75 6.95 7.47 -3.32
N LYS A 76 7.11 8.58 -4.06
CA LYS A 76 6.43 8.79 -5.33
C LYS A 76 6.64 7.49 -6.09
N LYS A 77 5.53 6.81 -6.39
CA LYS A 77 5.48 5.51 -7.08
C LYS A 77 6.77 5.32 -7.83
N VAL A 78 7.63 4.41 -7.37
CA VAL A 78 8.75 3.94 -8.19
C VAL A 78 8.07 3.57 -9.50
N LYS A 79 8.26 4.40 -10.54
CA LYS A 79 7.85 4.04 -11.88
C LYS A 79 8.45 2.66 -12.03
N SER A 80 7.61 1.62 -12.13
CA SER A 80 8.10 0.28 -12.39
C SER A 80 9.10 0.43 -13.51
N LYS A 81 10.39 0.31 -13.20
CA LYS A 81 11.40 0.16 -14.23
C LYS A 81 10.93 -1.11 -14.89
N LYS A 82 10.38 -0.93 -16.09
CA LYS A 82 10.02 -2.00 -17.01
C LYS A 82 11.34 -2.66 -17.38
N ASN A 83 11.91 -3.42 -16.46
CA ASN A 83 12.86 -4.47 -16.80
C ASN A 83 12.00 -5.50 -17.51
N ARG A 84 11.85 -5.30 -18.83
CA ARG A 84 11.53 -6.39 -19.74
C ARG A 84 12.56 -7.47 -19.43
N ILE A 85 12.14 -8.51 -18.73
CA ILE A 85 12.83 -9.79 -18.78
C ILE A 85 12.63 -10.24 -20.23
N PRO A 86 13.68 -10.39 -21.06
CA PRO A 86 13.50 -11.00 -22.37
C PRO A 86 13.07 -12.45 -22.14
N LEU A 87 11.85 -12.79 -22.57
CA LEU A 87 11.42 -14.18 -22.74
C LEU A 87 12.21 -14.77 -23.92
N SER A 88 13.50 -15.06 -23.71
CA SER A 88 14.26 -15.96 -24.57
C SER A 88 14.00 -17.39 -24.10
N GLY A 89 12.76 -17.85 -24.27
CA GLY A 89 12.44 -19.27 -24.23
C GLY A 89 12.77 -19.86 -25.59
N LYS A 90 13.94 -20.50 -25.71
CA LYS A 90 14.17 -21.46 -26.79
C LYS A 90 13.19 -22.61 -26.55
N PHE A 91 12.06 -22.60 -27.25
CA PHE A 91 11.23 -23.79 -27.35
C PHE A 91 12.04 -24.81 -28.17
N ALA A 92 12.57 -25.81 -27.48
CA ALA A 92 13.09 -27.00 -28.11
C ALA A 92 11.90 -27.77 -28.69
N GLU A 93 11.82 -27.86 -30.00
CA GLU A 93 10.87 -28.71 -30.72
C GLU A 93 11.13 -30.18 -30.37
N PRO A 94 10.14 -30.95 -29.90
CA PRO A 94 10.27 -32.40 -29.86
C PRO A 94 10.11 -32.97 -31.28
N ASN A 95 11.20 -33.57 -31.76
CA ASN A 95 11.34 -34.29 -33.02
C ASN A 95 10.39 -35.50 -33.03
N LEU A 96 9.32 -35.45 -33.83
CA LEU A 96 8.39 -36.56 -34.02
C LEU A 96 8.89 -37.40 -35.21
N ASN A 97 9.77 -38.37 -34.95
CA ASN A 97 10.06 -39.42 -35.93
C ASN A 97 8.86 -40.37 -36.00
N MET A 98 8.12 -40.33 -37.11
CA MET A 98 7.20 -41.39 -37.50
C MET A 98 8.02 -42.61 -37.95
N VAL A 99 7.72 -43.77 -37.33
CA VAL A 99 8.07 -45.11 -37.81
C VAL A 99 6.85 -45.68 -38.52
#